data_AF-A0AAD4MY34-F1
#
_entry.id   AF-A0AAD4MY34-F1
#
_cell.length_a   1.000
_cell.length_b   1.000
_cell.length_c   1.000
_cell.angle_alpha   90.00
_cell.angle_beta   90.00
_cell.angle_gamma   90.00
#
_symmetry.space_group_name_H-M   'P 1'
#
loop_
_entity.id
_entity.type
_entity.pdbx_description
1 polymer ?
#
loop_
_entity_poly.entity_id
_entity_poly.type
_entity_poly.pdbx_seq_one_letter_code
_entity_poly.pdbx_strand_id
1 'polypeptide(L)'
;MGISKVPNVSKQFTEMIPVSAKLEWRIEHFDKALRFYKQGQWISSETFITPHLKAVWRLSVYPNGTEAYSGYVYFYLWFCGFKSPNGTLSNGCHSANESVMADYKIYLVSSTHKERVVLQKFSEFKISTPEWQWQYPATVERFIHPDGSLIVACEIECLAPKGTLSIEPTPNPEVLDANLRITDRFKEILVQKVIFAHKCILSQWSEVFRNMFSLPTEEARSGVVNITDFSTDAISAMLEYMYTGVVKNEVMDKIALEILVLANKYAVIPLKEMCEVFLASKLTATNVLEFVTLADRYSAAKLKKACVNRLAIDGRAALQSKEWEDLKNKNKDLADELLELLIKDRATKS
;
A
#
# COMPACT_ATOMS: atom_id res chain seq x y z
N MET A 1 33.10 31.63 -6.74
CA MET A 1 31.86 32.30 -7.20
C MET A 1 30.78 31.25 -7.38
N GLY A 2 29.59 31.48 -6.83
CA GLY A 2 28.35 30.83 -7.25
C GLY A 2 27.99 29.51 -6.56
N ILE A 3 27.29 29.60 -5.44
CA ILE A 3 26.53 28.53 -4.81
C ILE A 3 25.54 27.96 -5.83
N SER A 4 25.70 26.69 -6.21
CA SER A 4 24.73 25.96 -7.02
C SER A 4 23.42 25.87 -6.26
N LYS A 5 22.41 26.63 -6.71
CA LYS A 5 21.05 26.61 -6.19
C LYS A 5 20.48 25.21 -6.39
N VAL A 6 20.20 24.53 -5.28
CA VAL A 6 19.25 23.42 -5.24
C VAL A 6 17.95 23.93 -5.91
N PRO A 7 17.35 23.21 -6.88
CA PRO A 7 16.10 23.63 -7.46
C PRO A 7 15.05 23.70 -6.33
N ASN A 8 14.35 24.82 -6.27
CA ASN A 8 13.26 25.04 -5.34
C ASN A 8 12.12 24.09 -5.74
N VAL A 9 12.13 22.86 -5.22
CA VAL A 9 11.07 21.88 -5.44
C VAL A 9 9.85 22.43 -4.71
N SER A 10 8.88 22.91 -5.49
CA SER A 10 7.55 23.26 -5.00
C SER A 10 7.01 22.07 -4.22
N LYS A 11 6.76 22.28 -2.92
CA LYS A 11 6.19 21.24 -2.05
C LYS A 11 4.79 20.92 -2.54
N GLN A 12 4.68 19.84 -3.32
CA GLN A 12 3.42 19.24 -3.69
C GLN A 12 3.02 18.30 -2.56
N PHE A 13 1.76 18.39 -2.14
CA PHE A 13 1.20 17.58 -1.08
C PHE A 13 0.28 16.54 -1.72
N THR A 14 0.61 15.26 -1.51
CA THR A 14 -0.24 14.15 -1.91
C THR A 14 -0.85 13.50 -0.68
N GLU A 15 -2.16 13.62 -0.56
CA GLU A 15 -2.98 12.89 0.40
C GLU A 15 -3.44 11.58 -0.27
N MET A 16 -3.20 10.45 0.38
CA MET A 16 -3.76 9.17 -0.06
C MET A 16 -4.90 8.74 0.85
N ILE A 17 -6.10 8.61 0.29
CA ILE A 17 -7.28 8.15 1.02
C ILE A 17 -7.53 6.68 0.65
N PRO A 18 -7.73 5.79 1.65
CA PRO A 18 -7.90 4.37 1.43
C PRO A 18 -9.27 4.06 0.82
N VAL A 19 -9.27 3.32 -0.29
CA VAL A 19 -10.49 2.78 -0.88
C VAL A 19 -10.95 1.57 -0.06
N SER A 20 -11.67 1.86 1.01
CA SER A 20 -12.16 0.87 1.97
C SER A 20 -13.65 1.05 2.21
N ALA A 21 -14.32 0.00 2.66
CA ALA A 21 -15.66 0.09 3.21
C ALA A 21 -15.64 -0.34 4.68
N LYS A 22 -16.36 0.40 5.52
CA LYS A 22 -16.60 0.02 6.91
C LYS A 22 -18.09 -0.19 7.13
N LEU A 23 -18.45 -1.38 7.59
CA LEU A 23 -19.77 -1.71 8.12
C LEU A 23 -19.68 -1.68 9.65
N GLU A 24 -20.60 -0.97 10.31
CA GLU A 24 -20.87 -1.15 11.74
C GLU A 24 -22.27 -1.74 11.88
N TRP A 25 -22.36 -2.94 12.45
CA TRP A 25 -23.60 -3.69 12.55
C TRP A 25 -23.95 -4.00 14.00
N ARG A 26 -25.05 -3.40 14.46
CA ARG A 26 -25.65 -3.69 15.77
C ARG A 26 -26.64 -4.83 15.65
N ILE A 27 -26.39 -5.92 16.38
CA ILE A 27 -27.28 -7.07 16.49
C ILE A 27 -28.07 -6.92 17.79
N GLU A 28 -29.34 -6.57 17.66
CA GLU A 28 -30.25 -6.43 18.80
C GLU A 28 -30.52 -7.78 19.46
N HIS A 29 -30.58 -7.78 20.80
CA HIS A 29 -30.88 -8.97 21.61
C HIS A 29 -29.97 -10.19 21.31
N PHE A 30 -28.69 -9.95 21.08
CA PHE A 30 -27.71 -11.00 20.81
C PHE A 30 -27.51 -11.96 22.00
N ASP A 31 -27.65 -11.47 23.23
CA ASP A 31 -27.70 -12.28 24.44
C ASP A 31 -28.77 -13.39 24.39
N LYS A 32 -29.94 -13.07 23.83
CA LYS A 32 -31.01 -14.03 23.57
C LYS A 32 -30.67 -14.93 22.40
N ALA A 33 -30.02 -14.40 21.36
CA ALA A 33 -29.59 -15.20 20.21
C ALA A 33 -28.68 -16.37 20.62
N LEU A 34 -27.76 -16.15 21.57
CA LEU A 34 -26.92 -17.21 22.15
C LEU A 34 -27.72 -18.33 22.82
N ARG A 35 -28.95 -18.06 23.28
CA ARG A 35 -29.81 -19.07 23.94
C ARG A 35 -30.78 -19.77 22.99
N PHE A 36 -31.32 -19.05 22.01
CA PHE A 36 -32.44 -19.54 21.20
C PHE A 36 -32.03 -20.03 19.81
N TYR A 37 -30.91 -19.55 19.25
CA TYR A 37 -30.46 -20.04 17.95
C TYR A 37 -29.92 -21.45 18.09
N LYS A 38 -30.36 -22.36 17.22
CA LYS A 38 -29.79 -23.69 17.11
C LYS A 38 -28.43 -23.62 16.42
N GLN A 39 -27.59 -24.62 16.66
CA GLN A 39 -26.34 -24.78 15.91
C GLN A 39 -26.61 -24.78 14.40
N GLY A 40 -25.75 -24.09 13.64
CA GLY A 40 -25.92 -23.94 12.18
C GLY A 40 -26.88 -22.82 11.78
N GLN A 41 -27.61 -22.18 12.71
CA GLN A 41 -28.39 -20.98 12.40
C GLN A 41 -27.53 -19.72 12.49
N TRP A 42 -27.77 -18.77 11.58
CA TRP A 42 -27.03 -17.51 11.51
C TRP A 42 -27.94 -16.29 11.42
N ILE A 43 -27.35 -15.14 11.69
CA ILE A 43 -27.91 -13.81 11.50
C ILE A 43 -27.03 -13.11 10.45
N SER A 44 -27.59 -12.31 9.57
CA SER A 44 -26.84 -11.56 8.55
C SER A 44 -27.13 -10.08 8.60
N SER A 45 -26.10 -9.28 8.30
CA SER A 45 -26.21 -7.85 8.07
C SER A 45 -26.91 -7.53 6.75
N GLU A 46 -27.27 -6.26 6.57
CA GLU A 46 -27.47 -5.71 5.24
C GLU A 46 -26.19 -5.80 4.41
N THR A 47 -26.34 -5.77 3.08
CA THR A 47 -25.18 -5.77 2.19
C THR A 47 -24.53 -4.40 2.16
N PHE A 48 -23.20 -4.36 2.14
CA PHE A 48 -22.42 -3.14 1.99
C PHE A 48 -21.48 -3.26 0.80
N ILE A 49 -21.01 -2.13 0.27
CA ILE A 49 -20.31 -2.07 -1.01
C ILE A 49 -18.94 -1.43 -0.80
N THR A 50 -17.89 -2.06 -1.32
CA THR A 50 -16.59 -1.39 -1.45
C THR A 50 -16.64 -0.44 -2.65
N PRO A 51 -16.38 0.87 -2.44
CA PRO A 51 -16.32 1.84 -3.53
C PRO A 51 -15.35 1.41 -4.64
N HIS A 52 -15.52 1.96 -5.86
CA HIS A 52 -14.75 1.66 -7.07
C HIS A 52 -14.98 0.28 -7.69
N LEU A 53 -14.67 -0.81 -6.98
CA LEU A 53 -14.89 -2.16 -7.50
C LEU A 53 -16.37 -2.55 -7.54
N LYS A 54 -17.21 -1.84 -6.79
CA LYS A 54 -18.62 -2.20 -6.57
C LYS A 54 -18.78 -3.63 -6.05
N ALA A 55 -17.77 -4.12 -5.33
CA ALA A 55 -17.78 -5.41 -4.66
C ALA A 55 -18.82 -5.37 -3.54
N VAL A 56 -19.75 -6.32 -3.53
CA VAL A 56 -20.85 -6.40 -2.56
C VAL A 56 -20.52 -7.44 -1.51
N TRP A 57 -20.70 -7.08 -0.25
CA TRP A 57 -20.33 -7.87 0.90
C TRP A 57 -21.49 -8.05 1.86
N ARG A 58 -21.48 -9.13 2.63
CA ARG A 58 -22.43 -9.38 3.73
C ARG A 58 -21.71 -10.04 4.89
N LEU A 59 -21.93 -9.52 6.09
CA LEU A 59 -21.41 -10.10 7.32
C LEU A 59 -22.48 -10.99 7.95
N SER A 60 -22.11 -12.19 8.39
CA SER A 60 -22.99 -13.11 9.11
C SER A 60 -22.36 -13.58 10.41
N VAL A 61 -23.20 -13.85 11.40
CA VAL A 61 -22.80 -14.38 12.71
C VAL A 61 -23.56 -15.66 12.98
N TYR A 62 -22.85 -16.72 13.38
CA TYR A 62 -23.43 -17.95 13.94
C TYR A 62 -23.24 -17.91 15.45
N PRO A 63 -24.29 -17.59 16.25
CA PRO A 63 -24.15 -17.44 17.70
C PRO A 63 -23.66 -18.72 18.38
N ASN A 64 -24.08 -19.89 17.88
CA ASN A 64 -23.86 -21.19 18.52
C ASN A 64 -23.08 -22.18 17.64
N GLY A 65 -22.23 -21.67 16.76
CA GLY A 65 -21.41 -22.51 15.89
C GLY A 65 -22.06 -22.86 14.56
N THR A 66 -21.24 -23.39 13.66
CA THR A 66 -21.70 -23.96 12.39
C THR A 66 -22.16 -25.40 12.59
N GLU A 67 -22.78 -26.02 11.58
CA GLU A 67 -23.13 -27.46 11.66
C GLU A 67 -21.92 -28.35 11.91
N ALA A 68 -20.76 -27.98 11.38
CA ALA A 68 -19.52 -28.74 11.52
C ALA A 68 -18.77 -28.47 12.84
N TYR A 69 -18.93 -27.28 13.42
CA TYR A 69 -18.17 -26.86 14.60
C TYR A 69 -19.04 -26.13 15.61
N SER A 70 -19.17 -26.70 16.81
CA SER A 70 -19.92 -26.13 17.95
C SER A 70 -19.01 -25.47 18.98
N GLY A 71 -19.60 -24.70 19.89
CA GLY A 71 -18.90 -24.13 21.04
C GLY A 71 -18.18 -22.80 20.79
N TYR A 72 -18.40 -22.18 19.62
CA TYR A 72 -17.83 -20.89 19.24
C TYR A 72 -18.87 -20.00 18.56
N VAL A 73 -18.66 -18.68 18.67
CA VAL A 73 -19.34 -17.70 17.83
C VAL A 73 -18.52 -17.55 16.55
N TYR A 74 -19.14 -17.80 15.39
CA TYR A 74 -18.45 -17.65 14.10
C TYR A 74 -18.85 -16.33 13.44
N PHE A 75 -17.84 -15.64 12.90
CA PHE A 75 -18.01 -14.48 12.04
C PHE A 75 -17.67 -14.88 10.61
N TYR A 76 -18.48 -14.39 9.69
CA TYR A 76 -18.46 -14.85 8.32
C TYR A 76 -18.64 -13.69 7.37
N LEU A 77 -17.61 -13.41 6.58
CA LEU A 77 -17.69 -12.39 5.54
C LEU A 77 -17.94 -13.06 4.20
N TRP A 78 -19.07 -12.74 3.59
CA TRP A 78 -19.48 -13.28 2.31
C TRP A 78 -19.29 -12.25 1.20
N PHE A 79 -18.63 -12.67 0.12
CA PHE A 79 -18.58 -11.91 -1.12
C PHE A 79 -19.81 -12.25 -1.98
N CYS A 80 -20.72 -11.28 -2.14
CA CYS A 80 -21.95 -11.44 -2.91
C CYS A 80 -21.75 -11.29 -4.43
N GLY A 81 -20.57 -10.86 -4.89
CA GLY A 81 -20.29 -10.53 -6.29
C GLY A 81 -20.13 -9.03 -6.52
N PHE A 82 -20.11 -8.62 -7.79
CA PHE A 82 -19.98 -7.21 -8.17
C PHE A 82 -21.34 -6.63 -8.58
N LYS A 83 -21.56 -5.35 -8.26
CA LYS A 83 -22.74 -4.62 -8.71
C LYS A 83 -22.48 -4.02 -10.11
N SER A 84 -23.31 -4.41 -11.07
CA SER A 84 -23.30 -3.86 -12.43
C SER A 84 -23.54 -2.34 -12.43
N PRO A 85 -23.08 -1.59 -13.45
CA PRO A 85 -23.45 -0.19 -13.65
C PRO A 85 -24.96 0.09 -13.56
N ASN A 86 -25.79 -0.88 -13.96
CA ASN A 86 -27.25 -0.76 -13.95
C ASN A 86 -27.90 -1.10 -12.59
N GLY A 87 -27.09 -1.33 -11.55
CA GLY A 87 -27.54 -1.62 -10.19
C GLY A 87 -27.87 -3.09 -9.91
N THR A 88 -27.92 -3.94 -10.93
CA THR A 88 -28.12 -5.39 -10.78
C THR A 88 -26.86 -6.04 -10.25
N LEU A 89 -26.96 -6.92 -9.24
CA LEU A 89 -25.84 -7.80 -8.88
C LEU A 89 -25.57 -8.76 -10.05
N SER A 90 -24.31 -9.12 -10.29
CA SER A 90 -24.00 -10.23 -11.18
C SER A 90 -24.69 -11.49 -10.66
N ASN A 91 -25.76 -11.92 -11.33
CA ASN A 91 -26.52 -13.10 -10.93
C ASN A 91 -25.59 -14.32 -11.03
N GLY A 92 -25.42 -15.02 -9.90
CA GLY A 92 -24.41 -16.04 -9.67
C GLY A 92 -24.55 -17.35 -10.45
N CYS A 93 -24.68 -17.34 -11.77
CA CYS A 93 -24.51 -18.55 -12.58
C CYS A 93 -23.64 -18.41 -13.83
N HIS A 94 -23.13 -17.22 -14.17
CA HIS A 94 -22.26 -17.03 -15.34
C HIS A 94 -21.04 -16.12 -15.10
N SER A 95 -20.23 -16.40 -14.08
CA SER A 95 -18.76 -16.42 -14.21
C SER A 95 -18.16 -17.07 -12.95
N ALA A 96 -17.72 -18.32 -13.05
CA ALA A 96 -17.03 -19.01 -11.94
C ALA A 96 -15.60 -18.46 -11.69
N ASN A 97 -15.22 -17.36 -12.36
CA ASN A 97 -13.88 -16.81 -12.41
C ASN A 97 -13.75 -15.40 -11.78
N GLU A 98 -14.84 -14.81 -11.28
CA GLU A 98 -14.77 -13.56 -10.56
C GLU A 98 -14.27 -13.80 -9.12
N SER A 99 -13.01 -13.47 -8.91
CA SER A 99 -12.40 -13.39 -7.59
C SER A 99 -12.01 -11.95 -7.26
N VAL A 100 -12.02 -11.64 -5.97
CA VAL A 100 -11.55 -10.37 -5.43
C VAL A 100 -10.59 -10.68 -4.30
N MET A 101 -9.38 -10.13 -4.37
CA MET A 101 -8.48 -10.21 -3.21
C MET A 101 -8.90 -9.10 -2.25
N ALA A 102 -8.98 -9.37 -0.96
CA ALA A 102 -9.31 -8.35 0.02
C ALA A 102 -8.53 -8.54 1.33
N ASP A 103 -8.09 -7.42 1.90
CA ASP A 103 -7.70 -7.35 3.32
C ASP A 103 -8.94 -6.91 4.10
N TYR A 104 -9.27 -7.65 5.14
CA TYR A 104 -10.44 -7.35 5.96
C TYR A 104 -10.17 -7.59 7.43
N LYS A 105 -10.81 -6.76 8.24
CA LYS A 105 -10.75 -6.77 9.70
C LYS A 105 -12.15 -6.83 10.26
N ILE A 106 -12.37 -7.73 11.22
CA ILE A 106 -13.61 -7.81 11.98
C ILE A 106 -13.31 -7.39 13.41
N TYR A 107 -14.15 -6.52 13.96
CA TYR A 107 -14.02 -5.95 15.28
C TYR A 107 -15.26 -6.26 16.12
N LEU A 108 -15.06 -6.46 17.42
CA LEU A 108 -16.10 -6.33 18.43
C LEU A 108 -15.99 -4.95 19.08
N VAL A 109 -17.12 -4.25 19.17
CA VAL A 109 -17.17 -2.92 19.80
C VAL A 109 -17.81 -3.06 21.17
N SER A 110 -17.12 -2.56 22.20
CA SER A 110 -17.60 -2.58 23.58
C SER A 110 -18.59 -1.44 23.87
N SER A 111 -19.28 -1.51 25.02
CA SER A 111 -20.12 -0.43 25.54
C SER A 111 -19.40 0.91 25.75
N THR A 112 -18.07 0.90 25.86
CA THR A 112 -17.23 2.11 25.95
C THR A 112 -16.70 2.59 24.60
N HIS A 113 -17.25 2.09 23.48
CA HIS A 113 -16.78 2.36 22.12
C HIS A 113 -15.31 1.97 21.85
N LYS A 114 -14.74 1.07 22.66
CA LYS A 114 -13.43 0.46 22.35
C LYS A 114 -13.61 -0.69 21.39
N GLU A 115 -12.90 -0.65 20.28
CA GLU A 115 -12.85 -1.70 19.26
C GLU A 115 -11.78 -2.74 19.63
N ARG A 116 -12.10 -4.04 19.47
CA ARG A 116 -11.15 -5.14 19.56
C ARG A 116 -11.16 -5.93 18.27
N VAL A 117 -10.01 -6.04 17.61
CA VAL A 117 -9.83 -6.90 16.43
C VAL A 117 -10.00 -8.36 16.84
N VAL A 118 -10.94 -9.05 16.20
CA VAL A 118 -11.16 -10.50 16.35
C VAL A 118 -10.69 -11.29 15.14
N LEU A 119 -10.50 -10.62 14.00
CA LEU A 119 -9.95 -11.20 12.78
C LEU A 119 -9.26 -10.11 11.98
N GLN A 120 -8.11 -10.44 11.42
CA GLN A 120 -7.50 -9.71 10.32
C GLN A 120 -6.93 -10.74 9.35
N LYS A 121 -7.36 -10.69 8.09
CA LYS A 121 -6.91 -11.63 7.07
C LYS A 121 -6.88 -10.99 5.69
N PHE A 122 -5.89 -11.38 4.91
CA PHE A 122 -5.83 -11.13 3.48
C PHE A 122 -6.18 -12.42 2.74
N SER A 123 -7.26 -12.40 1.95
CA SER A 123 -7.81 -13.59 1.30
C SER A 123 -8.28 -13.30 -0.12
N GLU A 124 -8.23 -14.33 -0.96
CA GLU A 124 -8.98 -14.37 -2.22
C GLU A 124 -10.42 -14.79 -1.91
N PHE A 125 -11.38 -13.93 -2.23
CA PHE A 125 -12.79 -14.26 -2.17
C PHE A 125 -13.29 -14.64 -3.56
N LYS A 126 -13.93 -15.80 -3.65
CA LYS A 126 -14.71 -16.21 -4.83
C LYS A 126 -16.16 -16.30 -4.40
N ILE A 127 -17.08 -16.08 -5.34
CA ILE A 127 -18.53 -16.17 -5.07
C ILE A 127 -18.92 -17.53 -4.44
N SER A 128 -18.12 -18.57 -4.67
CA SER A 128 -18.35 -19.94 -4.19
C SER A 128 -17.47 -20.41 -3.01
N THR A 129 -16.40 -19.68 -2.64
CA THR A 129 -15.48 -20.13 -1.59
C THR A 129 -15.48 -19.16 -0.41
N PRO A 130 -16.18 -19.50 0.67
CA PRO A 130 -16.21 -18.63 1.82
C PRO A 130 -14.99 -18.74 2.71
N GLU A 131 -14.66 -17.63 3.36
CA GLU A 131 -13.62 -17.52 4.38
C GLU A 131 -14.26 -17.40 5.77
N TRP A 132 -13.76 -18.17 6.73
CA TRP A 132 -14.38 -18.34 8.05
C TRP A 132 -13.43 -17.94 9.17
N GLN A 133 -13.97 -17.42 10.26
CA GLN A 133 -13.26 -17.28 11.52
C GLN A 133 -14.20 -17.52 12.71
N TRP A 134 -13.62 -17.99 13.83
CA TRP A 134 -14.32 -18.16 15.09
C TRP A 134 -13.68 -17.41 16.25
N GLN A 135 -14.51 -17.14 17.27
CA GLN A 135 -14.14 -16.63 18.57
C GLN A 135 -14.81 -17.44 19.68
N TYR A 136 -14.14 -17.56 20.83
CA TYR A 136 -14.73 -18.23 21.99
C TYR A 136 -15.94 -17.44 22.53
N PRO A 137 -17.05 -18.07 22.95
CA PRO A 137 -18.24 -17.38 23.43
C PRO A 137 -17.95 -16.46 24.61
N ALA A 138 -17.13 -16.90 25.57
CA ALA A 138 -16.68 -16.08 26.70
C ALA A 138 -15.89 -14.82 26.29
N THR A 139 -15.33 -14.78 25.07
CA THR A 139 -14.72 -13.57 24.52
C THR A 139 -15.80 -12.61 24.05
N VAL A 140 -16.83 -13.11 23.37
CA VAL A 140 -17.94 -12.31 22.83
C VAL A 140 -18.85 -11.78 23.94
N GLU A 141 -19.13 -12.57 24.97
CA GLU A 141 -19.97 -12.18 26.12
C GLU A 141 -19.48 -10.90 26.81
N ARG A 142 -18.16 -10.66 26.82
CA ARG A 142 -17.56 -9.42 27.39
C ARG A 142 -17.87 -8.16 26.57
N PHE A 143 -18.32 -8.32 25.33
CA PHE A 143 -18.68 -7.23 24.42
C PHE A 143 -20.19 -7.11 24.23
N ILE A 144 -21.00 -7.96 24.87
CA ILE A 144 -22.44 -7.77 24.90
C ILE A 144 -22.76 -6.50 25.71
N HIS A 145 -23.50 -5.59 25.12
CA HIS A 145 -23.93 -4.36 25.75
C HIS A 145 -24.97 -4.63 26.85
N PRO A 146 -25.16 -3.70 27.80
CA PRO A 146 -26.13 -3.88 28.89
C PRO A 146 -27.58 -4.13 28.44
N ASP A 147 -27.95 -3.70 27.23
CA ASP A 147 -29.27 -3.92 26.62
C ASP A 147 -29.38 -5.26 25.87
N GLY A 148 -28.32 -6.08 25.92
CA GLY A 148 -28.24 -7.38 25.26
C GLY A 148 -27.77 -7.32 23.80
N SER A 149 -27.51 -6.14 23.25
CA SER A 149 -27.02 -6.00 21.88
C SER A 149 -25.53 -6.33 21.74
N LEU A 150 -25.11 -6.73 20.54
CA LEU A 150 -23.68 -6.87 20.17
C LEU A 150 -23.40 -5.99 18.96
N ILE A 151 -22.34 -5.18 19.02
CA ILE A 151 -21.88 -4.42 17.85
C ILE A 151 -20.67 -5.12 17.23
N VAL A 152 -20.81 -5.46 15.96
CA VAL A 152 -19.76 -6.06 15.13
C VAL A 152 -19.45 -5.10 13.99
N ALA A 153 -18.19 -4.69 13.86
CA ALA A 153 -17.75 -3.88 12.74
C ALA A 153 -16.88 -4.70 11.79
N CYS A 154 -16.96 -4.42 10.50
CA CYS A 154 -16.11 -5.00 9.46
C CYS A 154 -15.54 -3.88 8.61
N GLU A 155 -14.21 -3.80 8.54
CA GLU A 155 -13.50 -2.94 7.60
C GLU A 155 -12.91 -3.83 6.51
N ILE A 156 -13.20 -3.52 5.26
CA ILE A 156 -12.70 -4.27 4.11
C ILE A 156 -12.07 -3.36 3.08
N GLU A 157 -11.01 -3.85 2.48
CA GLU A 157 -10.30 -3.21 1.41
C GLU A 157 -10.01 -4.19 0.29
N CYS A 158 -10.48 -3.87 -0.91
CA CYS A 158 -10.50 -4.80 -2.03
C CYS A 158 -9.45 -4.45 -3.09
N LEU A 159 -8.92 -5.47 -3.74
CA LEU A 159 -8.05 -5.37 -4.90
C LEU A 159 -8.82 -5.79 -6.15
N ALA A 160 -8.64 -5.05 -7.23
CA ALA A 160 -9.17 -5.48 -8.51
C ALA A 160 -8.60 -6.86 -8.89
N PRO A 161 -9.38 -7.71 -9.59
CA PRO A 161 -8.82 -8.90 -10.22
C PRO A 161 -7.68 -8.51 -11.18
N LYS A 162 -6.67 -9.38 -11.27
CA LYS A 162 -5.46 -9.18 -12.09
C LYS A 162 -5.82 -8.58 -13.46
N GLY A 163 -5.40 -7.34 -13.70
CA GLY A 163 -5.43 -6.74 -15.04
C GLY A 163 -6.38 -5.55 -15.25
N THR A 164 -7.13 -5.08 -14.26
CA THR A 164 -7.88 -3.82 -14.41
C THR A 164 -7.84 -3.00 -13.15
N LEU A 165 -6.74 -2.26 -12.98
CA LEU A 165 -6.69 -1.19 -12.01
C LEU A 165 -6.79 0.13 -12.75
N SER A 166 -8.01 0.63 -12.86
CA SER A 166 -8.25 2.00 -13.27
C SER A 166 -7.83 2.91 -12.12
N ILE A 167 -6.80 3.72 -12.34
CA ILE A 167 -6.64 4.99 -11.63
C ILE A 167 -7.88 5.79 -12.02
N GLU A 168 -8.87 5.90 -11.13
CA GLU A 168 -10.01 6.74 -11.43
C GLU A 168 -9.53 8.20 -11.53
N PRO A 169 -9.97 8.94 -12.56
CA PRO A 169 -9.88 10.39 -12.51
C PRO A 169 -10.63 10.87 -11.28
N THR A 170 -10.03 11.84 -10.57
CA THR A 170 -10.61 12.55 -9.43
C THR A 170 -12.13 12.73 -9.53
N PRO A 171 -12.89 12.58 -8.44
CA PRO A 171 -14.26 13.09 -8.38
C PRO A 171 -14.26 14.56 -8.80
N ASN A 172 -15.29 14.97 -9.54
CA ASN A 172 -15.45 16.32 -10.09
C ASN A 172 -15.04 17.41 -9.07
N PRO A 173 -14.30 18.48 -9.44
CA PRO A 173 -13.75 19.47 -8.51
C PRO A 173 -14.75 20.20 -7.61
N GLU A 174 -16.05 19.98 -7.80
CA GLU A 174 -17.13 20.68 -7.10
C GLU A 174 -17.41 20.17 -5.66
N VAL A 175 -16.78 19.08 -5.20
CA VAL A 175 -17.04 18.53 -3.85
C VAL A 175 -15.96 18.88 -2.81
N LEU A 176 -14.91 19.61 -3.18
CA LEU A 176 -13.84 20.03 -2.26
C LEU A 176 -13.97 21.47 -1.72
N ASP A 177 -15.11 22.13 -1.92
CA ASP A 177 -15.28 23.56 -1.60
C ASP A 177 -15.83 23.87 -0.20
N ALA A 178 -15.80 22.94 0.75
CA ALA A 178 -16.39 23.18 2.08
C ALA A 178 -15.41 23.64 3.17
N ASN A 179 -14.09 23.69 2.93
CA ASN A 179 -13.12 24.08 3.97
C ASN A 179 -12.13 25.19 3.58
N LEU A 180 -12.38 25.92 2.49
CA LEU A 180 -11.63 27.13 2.16
C LEU A 180 -12.09 28.31 3.04
N ARG A 181 -11.73 28.27 4.33
CA ARG A 181 -11.66 29.49 5.15
C ARG A 181 -10.47 30.31 4.69
N ILE A 182 -10.71 31.14 3.69
CA ILE A 182 -9.83 32.23 3.28
C ILE A 182 -9.64 33.13 4.51
N THR A 183 -8.45 33.06 5.09
CA THR A 183 -7.96 34.13 5.97
C THR A 183 -6.82 34.78 5.22
N ASP A 184 -7.07 36.02 4.77
CA ASP A 184 -6.11 36.90 4.12
C ASP A 184 -4.84 37.03 4.98
N ARG A 185 -3.77 36.35 4.59
CA ARG A 185 -2.40 36.88 4.47
C ARG A 185 -1.39 35.77 4.17
N PHE A 186 -0.66 35.98 3.07
CA PHE A 186 0.52 35.27 2.55
C PHE A 186 0.32 34.31 1.36
N LYS A 187 0.90 34.77 0.25
CA LYS A 187 1.14 34.14 -1.04
C LYS A 187 1.85 32.79 -0.89
N GLU A 188 1.19 31.70 -1.29
CA GLU A 188 1.72 30.58 -2.10
C GLU A 188 0.56 29.60 -2.30
N ILE A 189 0.02 29.52 -3.52
CA ILE A 189 -1.05 28.57 -3.86
C ILE A 189 -0.43 27.17 -3.89
N LEU A 190 -0.46 26.50 -2.75
CA LEU A 190 -0.16 25.07 -2.62
C LEU A 190 -1.26 24.28 -3.33
N VAL A 191 -1.02 23.87 -4.57
CA VAL A 191 -1.89 22.91 -5.26
C VAL A 191 -1.68 21.54 -4.59
N GLN A 192 -2.56 21.18 -3.67
CA GLN A 192 -2.63 19.85 -3.08
C GLN A 192 -3.21 18.88 -4.13
N LYS A 193 -2.53 17.77 -4.41
CA LYS A 193 -3.01 16.74 -5.35
C LYS A 193 -3.23 15.43 -4.61
N VAL A 194 -4.49 15.13 -4.30
CA VAL A 194 -4.91 13.89 -3.63
C VAL A 194 -4.84 12.71 -4.61
N ILE A 195 -4.22 11.59 -4.21
CA ILE A 195 -4.17 10.34 -4.98
C ILE A 195 -4.78 9.21 -4.16
N PHE A 196 -5.88 8.63 -4.63
CA PHE A 196 -6.53 7.50 -3.95
C PHE A 196 -5.76 6.20 -4.16
N ALA A 197 -5.58 5.42 -3.10
CA ALA A 197 -4.91 4.13 -3.14
C ALA A 197 -5.48 3.11 -2.15
N HIS A 198 -5.05 1.86 -2.27
CA HIS A 198 -5.47 0.75 -1.42
C HIS A 198 -4.34 0.40 -0.42
N LYS A 199 -4.54 0.61 0.90
CA LYS A 199 -3.62 0.15 1.96
C LYS A 199 -3.22 -1.31 1.79
N CYS A 200 -4.08 -2.20 1.33
CA CYS A 200 -3.75 -3.61 1.17
C CYS A 200 -2.75 -3.85 0.03
N ILE A 201 -2.85 -3.11 -1.10
CA ILE A 201 -1.81 -3.09 -2.14
C ILE A 201 -0.52 -2.53 -1.55
N LEU A 202 -0.60 -1.35 -0.95
CA LEU A 202 0.57 -0.67 -0.41
C LEU A 202 1.30 -1.57 0.60
N SER A 203 0.55 -2.19 1.52
CA SER A 203 1.08 -3.11 2.54
C SER A 203 1.68 -4.37 1.93
N GLN A 204 1.09 -4.90 0.84
CA GLN A 204 1.62 -6.06 0.13
C GLN A 204 3.02 -5.77 -0.43
N TRP A 205 3.21 -4.59 -1.02
CA TRP A 205 4.45 -4.22 -1.71
C TRP A 205 5.47 -3.49 -0.84
N SER A 206 5.07 -3.01 0.33
CA SER A 206 5.89 -2.20 1.22
C SER A 206 5.65 -2.57 2.68
N GLU A 207 6.72 -3.02 3.34
CA GLU A 207 6.70 -3.21 4.79
C GLU A 207 6.49 -1.89 5.55
N VAL A 208 7.00 -0.78 5.01
CA VAL A 208 6.80 0.56 5.58
C VAL A 208 5.31 0.91 5.62
N PHE A 209 4.59 0.75 4.51
CA PHE A 209 3.15 0.96 4.48
C PHE A 209 2.39 -0.04 5.36
N ARG A 210 2.79 -1.31 5.36
CA ARG A 210 2.20 -2.34 6.23
C ARG A 210 2.27 -1.93 7.70
N ASN A 211 3.44 -1.51 8.17
CA ASN A 211 3.65 -1.08 9.55
C ASN A 211 2.89 0.21 9.84
N MET A 212 2.89 1.15 8.90
CA MET A 212 2.16 2.41 8.98
C MET A 212 0.65 2.21 9.17
N PHE A 213 0.05 1.16 8.59
CA PHE A 213 -1.39 0.88 8.70
C PHE A 213 -1.77 -0.16 9.76
N SER A 214 -0.80 -0.91 10.30
CA SER A 214 -1.05 -1.96 11.30
C SER A 214 -0.85 -1.49 12.74
N LEU A 215 -0.06 -0.43 12.94
CA LEU A 215 0.21 0.15 14.25
C LEU A 215 -0.77 1.30 14.56
N PRO A 216 -1.00 1.65 15.83
CA PRO A 216 -1.87 2.77 16.22
C PRO A 216 -1.20 4.12 15.94
N THR A 217 -0.98 4.42 14.66
CA THR A 217 -0.40 5.67 14.15
C THR A 217 -1.51 6.61 13.66
N GLU A 218 -1.18 7.87 13.43
CA GLU A 218 -2.12 8.84 12.85
C GLU A 218 -2.55 8.44 11.44
N GLU A 219 -1.65 7.85 10.66
CA GLU A 219 -1.91 7.33 9.31
C GLU A 219 -2.87 6.14 9.33
N ALA A 220 -2.75 5.25 10.33
CA ALA A 220 -3.71 4.16 10.51
C ALA A 220 -5.11 4.69 10.87
N ARG A 221 -5.19 5.73 11.70
CA ARG A 221 -6.46 6.34 12.15
C ARG A 221 -7.14 7.18 11.08
N SER A 222 -6.40 8.08 10.43
CA SER A 222 -6.91 8.99 9.39
C SER A 222 -7.06 8.30 8.03
N GLY A 223 -6.29 7.24 7.79
CA GLY A 223 -6.12 6.68 6.46
C GLY A 223 -5.19 7.50 5.56
N VAL A 224 -4.73 8.67 6.01
CA VAL A 224 -3.99 9.64 5.18
C VAL A 224 -2.50 9.48 5.36
N VAL A 225 -1.77 9.33 4.24
CA VAL A 225 -0.30 9.38 4.22
C VAL A 225 0.18 10.64 3.53
N ASN A 226 0.96 11.45 4.25
CA ASN A 226 1.53 12.69 3.71
C ASN A 226 2.94 12.46 3.16
N ILE A 227 3.08 12.57 1.83
CA ILE A 227 4.37 12.47 1.14
C ILE A 227 4.73 13.85 0.60
N THR A 228 5.81 14.45 1.12
CA THR A 228 6.23 15.82 0.77
C THR A 228 7.62 15.91 0.13
N ASP A 229 8.40 14.82 0.18
CA ASP A 229 9.79 14.79 -0.28
C ASP A 229 9.93 14.42 -1.77
N PHE A 230 8.82 14.15 -2.47
CA PHE A 230 8.82 13.59 -3.83
C PHE A 230 7.76 14.24 -4.72
N SER A 231 8.05 14.27 -6.02
CA SER A 231 7.14 14.73 -7.05
C SER A 231 5.91 13.82 -7.16
N THR A 232 4.79 14.41 -7.59
CA THR A 232 3.57 13.63 -7.83
C THR A 232 3.77 12.57 -8.90
N ASP A 233 4.65 12.81 -9.88
CA ASP A 233 4.94 11.87 -10.96
C ASP A 233 5.68 10.63 -10.43
N ALA A 234 6.64 10.81 -9.52
CA ALA A 234 7.34 9.69 -8.88
C ALA A 234 6.39 8.86 -7.99
N ILE A 235 5.51 9.52 -7.23
CA ILE A 235 4.49 8.84 -6.42
C ILE A 235 3.54 8.05 -7.33
N SER A 236 3.07 8.67 -8.41
CA SER A 236 2.18 8.03 -9.38
C SER A 236 2.84 6.81 -10.04
N ALA A 237 4.13 6.90 -10.39
CA ALA A 237 4.88 5.80 -10.97
C ALA A 237 5.08 4.64 -9.98
N MET A 238 5.35 4.93 -8.70
CA MET A 238 5.42 3.89 -7.66
C MET A 238 4.06 3.18 -7.50
N LEU A 239 2.96 3.93 -7.51
CA LEU A 239 1.62 3.34 -7.44
C LEU A 239 1.28 2.55 -8.70
N GLU A 240 1.54 3.07 -9.89
CA GLU A 240 1.37 2.34 -11.15
C GLU A 240 2.12 1.00 -11.10
N TYR A 241 3.35 0.99 -10.59
CA TYR A 241 4.11 -0.24 -10.39
C TYR A 241 3.46 -1.20 -9.40
N MET A 242 3.04 -0.74 -8.22
CA MET A 242 2.41 -1.62 -7.22
C MET A 242 1.11 -2.25 -7.74
N TYR A 243 0.43 -1.56 -8.64
CA TYR A 243 -0.84 -2.00 -9.20
C TYR A 243 -0.63 -2.90 -10.43
N THR A 244 0.35 -2.62 -11.28
CA THR A 244 0.49 -3.26 -12.60
C THR A 244 1.76 -4.10 -12.75
N GLY A 245 2.73 -3.93 -11.86
CA GLY A 245 4.07 -4.53 -11.94
C GLY A 245 5.00 -3.86 -12.95
N VAL A 246 4.59 -2.77 -13.60
CA VAL A 246 5.37 -2.09 -14.64
C VAL A 246 5.38 -0.57 -14.47
N VAL A 247 6.43 0.07 -14.98
CA VAL A 247 6.51 1.53 -15.16
C VAL A 247 6.96 1.79 -16.59
N LYS A 248 6.34 2.77 -17.25
CA LYS A 248 6.66 3.14 -18.63
C LYS A 248 8.09 3.68 -18.76
N ASN A 249 8.77 3.31 -19.84
CA ASN A 249 10.15 3.73 -20.09
C ASN A 249 10.26 5.27 -20.21
N GLU A 250 9.25 5.94 -20.76
CA GLU A 250 9.26 7.41 -20.91
C GLU A 250 9.24 8.13 -19.55
N VAL A 251 8.69 7.48 -18.51
CA VAL A 251 8.70 7.98 -17.14
C VAL A 251 10.05 7.69 -16.49
N MET A 252 10.55 6.46 -16.65
CA MET A 252 11.87 6.07 -16.16
C MET A 252 12.99 6.95 -16.75
N ASP A 253 12.96 7.27 -18.05
CA ASP A 253 13.93 8.15 -18.70
C ASP A 253 13.99 9.55 -18.07
N LYS A 254 12.88 10.03 -17.51
CA LYS A 254 12.79 11.37 -16.91
C LYS A 254 13.15 11.39 -15.43
N ILE A 255 12.66 10.42 -14.65
CA ILE A 255 12.66 10.48 -13.18
C ILE A 255 13.08 9.16 -12.50
N ALA A 256 13.75 8.22 -13.18
CA ALA A 256 14.16 6.93 -12.59
C ALA A 256 14.94 7.05 -11.28
N LEU A 257 15.79 8.07 -11.13
CA LEU A 257 16.52 8.29 -9.88
C LEU A 257 15.57 8.66 -8.74
N GLU A 258 14.61 9.56 -8.98
CA GLU A 258 13.62 9.94 -7.96
C GLU A 258 12.76 8.75 -7.56
N ILE A 259 12.33 7.93 -8.54
CA ILE A 259 11.58 6.69 -8.29
C ILE A 259 12.43 5.71 -7.46
N LEU A 260 13.73 5.55 -7.75
CA LEU A 260 14.64 4.70 -6.97
C LEU A 260 14.69 5.14 -5.51
N VAL A 261 14.84 6.45 -5.26
CA VAL A 261 14.91 7.00 -3.90
C VAL A 261 13.59 6.80 -3.17
N LEU A 262 12.47 7.03 -3.84
CA LEU A 262 11.13 6.81 -3.29
C LEU A 262 10.90 5.33 -2.95
N ALA A 263 11.21 4.43 -3.88
CA ALA A 263 11.09 2.99 -3.71
C ALA A 263 12.00 2.48 -2.57
N ASN A 264 13.19 3.06 -2.41
CA ASN A 264 14.06 2.77 -1.28
C ASN A 264 13.44 3.24 0.05
N LYS A 265 12.90 4.46 0.12
CA LYS A 265 12.27 5.01 1.33
C LYS A 265 11.10 4.16 1.81
N TYR A 266 10.26 3.70 0.89
CA TYR A 266 9.09 2.86 1.18
C TYR A 266 9.38 1.37 1.06
N ALA A 267 10.64 0.94 0.97
CA ALA A 267 11.02 -0.47 0.91
C ALA A 267 10.27 -1.29 -0.19
N VAL A 268 10.01 -0.69 -1.35
CA VAL A 268 9.41 -1.34 -2.52
C VAL A 268 10.52 -2.00 -3.33
N ILE A 269 11.08 -3.09 -2.80
CA ILE A 269 12.33 -3.70 -3.30
C ILE A 269 12.27 -4.01 -4.80
N PRO A 270 11.23 -4.65 -5.36
CA PRO A 270 11.19 -4.97 -6.79
C PRO A 270 11.22 -3.73 -7.71
N LEU A 271 10.58 -2.63 -7.30
CA LEU A 271 10.61 -1.36 -8.05
C LEU A 271 12.00 -0.73 -7.99
N LYS A 272 12.61 -0.72 -6.79
CA LYS A 272 13.98 -0.22 -6.61
C LYS A 272 14.94 -0.97 -7.55
N GLU A 273 14.87 -2.29 -7.56
CA GLU A 273 15.70 -3.12 -8.43
C GLU A 273 15.44 -2.86 -9.93
N MET A 274 14.19 -2.62 -10.32
CA MET A 274 13.85 -2.22 -11.69
C MET A 274 14.52 -0.90 -12.07
N CYS A 275 14.48 0.11 -11.19
CA CYS A 275 15.17 1.37 -11.41
C CYS A 275 16.69 1.19 -11.47
N GLU A 276 17.27 0.30 -10.64
CA GLU A 276 18.69 0.00 -10.66
C GLU A 276 19.15 -0.57 -12.00
N VAL A 277 18.40 -1.54 -12.55
CA VAL A 277 18.68 -2.13 -13.88
C VAL A 277 18.54 -1.08 -14.97
N PHE A 278 17.50 -0.26 -14.90
CA PHE A 278 17.28 0.81 -15.87
C PHE A 278 18.43 1.84 -15.85
N LEU A 279 18.82 2.34 -14.68
CA LEU A 279 19.92 3.29 -14.52
C LEU A 279 21.26 2.68 -14.93
N ALA A 280 21.48 1.39 -14.65
CA ALA A 280 22.66 0.67 -15.11
C ALA A 280 22.76 0.67 -16.65
N SER A 281 21.64 0.58 -17.37
CA SER A 281 21.63 0.66 -18.85
C SER A 281 22.01 2.05 -19.39
N LYS A 282 21.92 3.10 -18.55
CA LYS A 282 22.27 4.48 -18.88
C LYS A 282 23.67 4.88 -18.39
N LEU A 283 24.44 3.93 -17.86
CA LEU A 283 25.81 4.18 -17.39
C LEU A 283 26.74 4.59 -18.54
N THR A 284 27.44 5.68 -18.32
CA THR A 284 28.49 6.21 -19.19
C THR A 284 29.77 6.40 -18.36
N ALA A 285 30.91 6.56 -19.05
CA ALA A 285 32.18 6.86 -18.38
C ALA A 285 32.14 8.20 -17.61
N THR A 286 31.23 9.12 -17.97
CA THR A 286 31.13 10.45 -17.35
C THR A 286 30.20 10.48 -16.14
N ASN A 287 29.19 9.61 -16.05
CA ASN A 287 28.23 9.60 -14.95
C ASN A 287 28.49 8.50 -13.89
N VAL A 288 29.43 7.59 -14.14
CA VAL A 288 29.65 6.40 -13.30
C VAL A 288 29.99 6.73 -11.84
N LEU A 289 30.76 7.81 -11.58
CA LEU A 289 31.14 8.21 -10.22
C LEU A 289 29.99 8.85 -9.45
N GLU A 290 29.11 9.56 -10.15
CA GLU A 290 27.88 10.07 -9.55
C GLU A 290 26.94 8.91 -9.22
N PHE A 291 26.75 7.99 -10.16
CA PHE A 291 25.84 6.86 -10.00
C PHE A 291 26.30 5.89 -8.91
N VAL A 292 27.61 5.64 -8.76
CA VAL A 292 28.11 4.78 -7.68
C VAL A 292 27.91 5.42 -6.30
N THR A 293 28.04 6.74 -6.20
CA THR A 293 27.78 7.49 -4.98
C THR A 293 26.29 7.42 -4.59
N LEU A 294 25.40 7.58 -5.57
CA LEU A 294 23.96 7.43 -5.37
C LEU A 294 23.58 6.00 -5.02
N ALA A 295 24.20 5.03 -5.69
CA ALA A 295 23.95 3.62 -5.46
C ALA A 295 24.35 3.19 -4.04
N ASP A 296 25.47 3.68 -3.54
CA ASP A 296 25.89 3.48 -2.16
C ASP A 296 24.90 4.11 -1.17
N ARG A 297 24.57 5.40 -1.37
CA ARG A 297 23.66 6.16 -0.50
C ARG A 297 22.29 5.53 -0.34
N TYR A 298 21.74 4.94 -1.41
CA TYR A 298 20.41 4.32 -1.41
C TYR A 298 20.49 2.79 -1.37
N SER A 299 21.64 2.22 -1.01
CA SER A 299 21.86 0.77 -0.91
C SER A 299 21.40 -0.01 -2.15
N ALA A 300 21.63 0.54 -3.33
CA ALA A 300 21.25 0.02 -4.63
C ALA A 300 22.36 -0.88 -5.18
N ALA A 301 22.36 -2.14 -4.75
CA ALA A 301 23.47 -3.08 -4.95
C ALA A 301 23.68 -3.47 -6.43
N LYS A 302 22.62 -3.65 -7.22
CA LYS A 302 22.72 -3.98 -8.65
C LYS A 302 23.30 -2.81 -9.42
N LEU A 303 22.88 -1.58 -9.12
CA LEU A 303 23.45 -0.37 -9.72
C LEU A 303 24.92 -0.18 -9.32
N LYS A 304 25.26 -0.35 -8.04
CA LYS A 304 26.65 -0.26 -7.55
C LYS A 304 27.55 -1.27 -8.25
N LYS A 305 27.11 -2.52 -8.37
CA LYS A 305 27.82 -3.57 -9.12
C LYS A 305 28.03 -3.19 -10.59
N ALA A 306 27.01 -2.64 -11.26
CA ALA A 306 27.14 -2.18 -12.64
C ALA A 306 28.15 -1.04 -12.78
N CYS A 307 28.18 -0.11 -11.83
CA CYS A 307 29.17 0.97 -11.79
C CYS A 307 30.61 0.43 -11.62
N VAL A 308 30.81 -0.52 -10.70
CA VAL A 308 32.11 -1.17 -10.48
C VAL A 308 32.58 -1.88 -11.75
N ASN A 309 31.70 -2.65 -12.39
CA ASN A 309 32.01 -3.33 -13.64
C ASN A 309 32.40 -2.33 -14.74
N ARG A 310 31.70 -1.19 -14.82
CA ARG A 310 32.03 -0.14 -15.78
C ARG A 310 33.41 0.47 -15.50
N LEU A 311 33.68 0.84 -14.26
CA LEU A 311 34.99 1.34 -13.83
C LEU A 311 36.12 0.34 -14.09
N ALA A 312 35.86 -0.96 -13.99
CA ALA A 312 36.85 -1.99 -14.30
C ALA A 312 37.19 -2.05 -15.81
N ILE A 313 36.21 -1.80 -16.67
CA ILE A 313 36.36 -1.85 -18.14
C ILE A 313 36.99 -0.57 -18.69
N ASP A 314 36.46 0.61 -18.33
CA ASP A 314 36.86 1.90 -18.91
C ASP A 314 37.07 3.04 -17.88
N GLY A 315 37.26 2.71 -16.60
CA GLY A 315 37.30 3.69 -15.51
C GLY A 315 38.59 4.51 -15.37
N ARG A 316 39.62 4.34 -16.23
CA ARG A 316 40.89 5.08 -16.07
C ARG A 316 40.68 6.60 -16.08
N ALA A 317 39.90 7.11 -17.02
CA ALA A 317 39.63 8.54 -17.13
C ALA A 317 38.84 9.04 -15.91
N ALA A 318 37.85 8.27 -15.45
CA ALA A 318 37.06 8.60 -14.27
C ALA A 318 37.94 8.63 -13.00
N LEU A 319 38.82 7.64 -12.80
CA LEU A 319 39.70 7.57 -11.62
C LEU A 319 40.81 8.64 -11.60
N GLN A 320 41.05 9.33 -12.72
CA GLN A 320 41.97 10.46 -12.83
C GLN A 320 41.25 11.81 -12.79
N SER A 321 39.92 11.81 -12.72
CA SER A 321 39.12 13.02 -12.81
C SER A 321 39.02 13.72 -11.47
N LYS A 322 38.62 15.01 -11.50
CA LYS A 322 38.40 15.79 -10.29
C LYS A 322 37.25 15.22 -9.45
N GLU A 323 36.25 14.65 -10.10
CA GLU A 323 35.09 14.01 -9.47
C GLU A 323 35.51 12.83 -8.59
N TRP A 324 36.55 12.08 -8.98
CA TRP A 324 37.13 11.02 -8.14
C TRP A 324 37.84 11.57 -6.90
N GLU A 325 38.61 12.66 -7.05
CA GLU A 325 39.21 13.35 -5.90
C GLU A 325 38.14 13.88 -4.94
N ASP A 326 37.07 14.47 -5.47
CA ASP A 326 35.94 14.95 -4.68
C ASP A 326 35.22 13.79 -3.96
N LEU A 327 35.07 12.62 -4.61
CA LEU A 327 34.51 11.42 -4.00
C LEU A 327 35.38 10.93 -2.84
N LYS A 328 36.70 10.79 -3.03
CA LYS A 328 37.65 10.41 -1.96
C LYS A 328 37.57 11.35 -0.76
N ASN A 329 37.44 12.65 -1.00
CA ASN A 329 37.36 13.64 0.07
C ASN A 329 36.04 13.57 0.84
N LYS A 330 34.93 13.25 0.16
CA LYS A 330 33.58 13.19 0.75
C LYS A 330 33.26 11.86 1.41
N ASN A 331 33.73 10.75 0.84
CA ASN A 331 33.42 9.39 1.29
C ASN A 331 34.63 8.47 1.03
N LYS A 332 35.55 8.43 2.00
CA LYS A 332 36.77 7.61 1.93
C LYS A 332 36.46 6.11 1.91
N ASP A 333 35.52 5.68 2.74
CA ASP A 333 35.15 4.27 2.85
C ASP A 333 34.64 3.72 1.50
N LEU A 334 33.79 4.49 0.81
CA LEU A 334 33.33 4.12 -0.53
C LEU A 334 34.49 4.08 -1.54
N ALA A 335 35.41 5.05 -1.49
CA ALA A 335 36.55 5.05 -2.40
C ALA A 335 37.45 3.82 -2.19
N ASP A 336 37.74 3.48 -0.93
CA ASP A 336 38.56 2.32 -0.56
C ASP A 336 37.87 1.02 -0.99
N GLU A 337 36.57 0.87 -0.73
CA GLU A 337 35.77 -0.27 -1.19
C GLU A 337 35.81 -0.42 -2.71
N LEU A 338 35.65 0.68 -3.45
CA LEU A 338 35.70 0.64 -4.92
C LEU A 338 37.09 0.20 -5.42
N LEU A 339 38.17 0.69 -4.82
CA LEU A 339 39.52 0.28 -5.19
C LEU A 339 39.75 -1.21 -4.89
N GLU A 340 39.30 -1.72 -3.75
CA GLU A 340 39.37 -3.14 -3.43
C GLU A 340 38.60 -4.01 -4.43
N LEU A 341 37.37 -3.60 -4.78
CA LEU A 341 36.54 -4.33 -5.75
C LEU A 341 37.18 -4.33 -7.14
N LEU A 342 37.80 -3.23 -7.56
CA LEU A 342 38.51 -3.13 -8.83
C LEU A 342 39.77 -4.00 -8.87
N ILE A 343 40.50 -4.12 -7.76
CA ILE A 343 41.67 -5.01 -7.65
C ILE A 343 41.21 -6.48 -7.74
N LYS A 344 40.15 -6.85 -7.01
CA LYS A 344 39.60 -8.21 -7.02
C LYS A 344 39.11 -8.62 -8.42
N ASP A 345 38.43 -7.73 -9.15
CA ASP A 345 37.96 -8.00 -10.52
C ASP A 345 39.11 -8.18 -11.53
N ARG A 346 40.24 -7.50 -11.33
CA ARG A 346 41.45 -7.71 -12.15
C ARG A 346 42.14 -9.04 -11.83
N ALA A 347 42.15 -9.45 -10.56
CA ALA A 347 42.75 -10.71 -10.13
C ALA A 347 41.97 -11.94 -10.61
N THR A 348 40.65 -11.83 -10.85
CA THR A 348 39.82 -12.94 -11.36
C THR A 348 39.84 -13.08 -12.89
N LYS A 349 40.34 -12.07 -13.61
CA LYS A 349 40.46 -12.05 -15.08
C LYS A 349 41.89 -12.28 -15.58
N SER A 350 42.87 -12.28 -14.68
CA SER A 350 44.25 -12.74 -14.91
C SER A 350 44.35 -14.24 -14.67
#